data_AF-A0A7L3S9A6-F1
#
_entry.id   AF-A0A7L3S9A6-F1
#
_cell.length_a   1.000
_cell.length_b   1.000
_cell.length_c   1.000
_cell.angle_alpha   90.00
_cell.angle_beta   90.00
_cell.angle_gamma   90.00
#
_symmetry.space_group_name_H-M   'P 1'
#
loop_
_entity.id
_entity.type
_entity.pdbx_description
1 polymer ?
#
loop_
_entity_poly.entity_id
_entity_poly.type
_entity_poly.pdbx_seq_one_letter_code
_entity_poly.pdbx_strand_id
1 'polypeptide(L)'
;TRLGFRDNDCAQLKAHPIFAAINWGRLEAGLVPPPFVPDPRRVYAKDLGEVGAFSSVRGVELDAGDAALGDAFASGTVPIPWQEELLETGLFQELDVWGPPGTLPPDLDPTKAPAGGGARSATCGVL
;
A
#
# COMPACT_ATOMS: atom_id res chain seq x y z
N THR A 1 27.85 -22.27 -13.11
CA THR A 1 26.39 -22.03 -13.03
C THR A 1 26.13 -20.87 -12.08
N ARG A 2 25.09 -20.06 -12.32
CA ARG A 2 24.77 -18.86 -11.51
C ARG A 2 24.15 -19.27 -10.16
N LEU A 3 24.56 -18.60 -9.07
CA LEU A 3 23.93 -18.71 -7.75
C LEU A 3 22.59 -17.96 -7.76
N GLY A 4 21.56 -18.49 -7.10
CA GLY A 4 20.23 -17.88 -7.10
C GLY A 4 19.16 -18.84 -6.61
N PHE A 5 17.94 -18.66 -7.14
CA PHE A 5 16.77 -19.47 -6.82
C PHE A 5 16.89 -20.90 -7.33
N ARG A 6 16.74 -21.89 -6.43
CA ARG A 6 16.75 -23.33 -6.74
C ARG A 6 15.79 -24.04 -5.79
N ASP A 7 15.18 -25.14 -6.23
CA ASP A 7 14.31 -25.97 -5.40
C ASP A 7 13.18 -25.20 -4.68
N ASN A 8 12.63 -24.19 -5.36
CA ASN A 8 11.64 -23.25 -4.83
C ASN A 8 12.11 -22.38 -3.64
N ASP A 9 13.41 -22.20 -3.45
CA ASP A 9 13.95 -21.35 -2.40
C ASP A 9 15.22 -20.57 -2.81
N CYS A 10 15.71 -19.74 -1.88
CA CYS A 10 16.98 -19.02 -1.97
C CYS A 10 17.99 -19.49 -0.90
N ALA A 11 17.86 -20.70 -0.36
CA ALA A 11 18.66 -21.18 0.78
C ALA A 11 20.16 -21.19 0.46
N GLN A 12 20.54 -21.65 -0.73
CA GLN A 12 21.94 -21.65 -1.18
C GLN A 12 22.52 -20.22 -1.27
N LEU A 13 21.71 -19.24 -1.68
CA LEU A 13 22.11 -17.84 -1.72
C LEU A 13 22.26 -17.27 -0.31
N LYS A 14 21.28 -17.52 0.57
CA LYS A 14 21.28 -17.08 1.97
C LYS A 14 22.44 -17.67 2.79
N ALA A 15 22.92 -18.85 2.42
CA ALA A 15 24.06 -19.53 3.04
C ALA A 15 25.44 -19.05 2.54
N HIS A 16 25.49 -18.13 1.58
CA HIS A 16 26.76 -17.61 1.07
C HIS A 16 27.56 -16.92 2.20
N PRO A 17 28.89 -17.13 2.33
CA PRO A 17 29.69 -16.59 3.44
C PRO A 17 29.64 -15.07 3.64
N ILE A 18 29.31 -14.32 2.58
CA ILE A 18 29.10 -12.86 2.67
C ILE A 18 27.97 -12.46 3.65
N PHE A 19 27.00 -13.35 3.86
CA PHE A 19 25.86 -13.15 4.75
C PHE A 19 26.03 -13.89 6.08
N ALA A 20 27.24 -14.35 6.43
CA ALA A 20 27.47 -15.12 7.65
C ALA A 20 27.04 -14.41 8.95
N ALA A 21 27.03 -13.07 8.95
CA ALA A 21 26.58 -12.27 10.09
C ALA A 21 25.06 -11.95 10.08
N ILE A 22 24.33 -12.34 9.04
CA ILE A 22 22.91 -12.01 8.87
C ILE A 22 22.05 -13.10 9.50
N ASN A 23 21.19 -12.69 10.43
CA ASN A 23 20.06 -13.50 10.87
C ASN A 23 18.85 -13.23 9.97
N TRP A 24 18.57 -14.13 9.03
CA TRP A 24 17.52 -13.95 8.03
C TRP A 24 16.11 -13.84 8.63
N GLY A 25 15.78 -14.63 9.66
CA GLY A 25 14.45 -14.55 10.29
C GLY A 25 14.21 -13.20 10.96
N ARG A 26 15.23 -12.62 11.60
CA ARG A 26 15.14 -11.26 12.16
C ARG A 26 15.09 -10.19 11.07
N LEU A 27 15.82 -10.37 9.98
CA LEU A 27 15.84 -9.41 8.88
C LEU A 27 14.47 -9.34 8.18
N GLU A 28 13.86 -10.49 7.88
CA GLU A 28 12.54 -10.59 7.25
C GLU A 28 11.42 -10.04 8.13
N ALA A 29 11.55 -10.15 9.45
CA ALA A 29 10.63 -9.55 10.42
C ALA A 29 10.90 -8.05 10.69
N GLY A 30 11.88 -7.43 10.03
CA GLY A 30 12.21 -6.01 10.24
C GLY A 30 12.87 -5.71 11.60
N LEU A 31 13.43 -6.71 12.29
CA LEU A 31 14.02 -6.61 13.63
C LEU A 31 15.53 -6.33 13.65
N VAL A 32 16.14 -6.15 12.48
CA VAL A 32 17.55 -5.78 12.33
C VAL A 32 17.58 -4.29 11.98
N PRO A 33 18.20 -3.43 12.81
CA PRO A 33 18.29 -2.02 12.49
C PRO A 33 19.11 -1.81 11.21
N PRO A 34 18.70 -0.91 10.31
CA PRO A 34 19.46 -0.64 9.11
C PRO A 34 20.79 0.04 9.46
N PRO A 35 21.87 -0.21 8.70
CA PRO A 35 23.19 0.40 8.96
C PRO A 35 23.20 1.91 8.68
N PHE A 36 22.20 2.42 7.97
CA PHE A 36 22.04 3.83 7.64
C PHE A 36 20.58 4.24 7.79
N VAL A 37 20.35 5.34 8.51
CA VAL A 37 19.04 5.97 8.67
C VAL A 37 19.09 7.32 7.94
N PRO A 38 18.27 7.54 6.89
CA PRO A 38 18.26 8.81 6.17
C PRO A 38 17.78 9.95 7.07
N ASP A 39 18.32 11.16 6.84
CA ASP A 39 17.86 12.37 7.51
C ASP A 39 16.44 12.70 7.03
N PRO A 40 15.43 12.74 7.92
CA PRO A 40 14.05 13.01 7.54
C PRO A 40 13.85 14.42 6.94
N ARG A 41 14.81 15.34 7.10
CA ARG A 41 14.76 16.70 6.54
C ARG A 41 15.39 16.80 5.16
N ARG A 42 16.02 15.74 4.65
CA ARG A 42 16.74 15.76 3.38
C ARG A 42 15.97 15.02 2.29
N VAL A 43 15.84 15.65 1.13
CA VAL A 43 15.36 15.00 -0.09
C VAL A 43 16.53 14.29 -0.78
N TYR A 44 16.43 12.97 -0.96
CA TYR A 44 17.44 12.14 -1.61
C TYR A 44 17.19 12.01 -3.12
N ALA A 45 17.05 13.15 -3.80
CA ALA A 45 16.85 13.24 -5.25
C ALA A 45 17.61 14.45 -5.82
N LYS A 46 17.70 14.53 -7.16
CA LYS A 46 18.22 15.73 -7.83
C LYS A 46 17.26 16.91 -7.67
N ASP A 47 17.81 18.11 -7.72
CA ASP A 47 17.00 19.32 -7.77
C ASP A 47 16.17 19.37 -9.06
N LEU A 48 14.97 19.92 -8.98
CA LEU A 48 14.05 20.05 -10.13
C LEU A 48 14.70 20.80 -11.29
N GLY A 49 15.55 21.79 -11.02
CA GLY A 49 16.29 22.54 -12.05
C GLY A 49 17.37 21.74 -12.77
N GLU A 50 17.82 20.62 -12.19
CA GLU A 50 18.78 19.69 -12.80
C GLU A 50 18.09 18.55 -13.56
N VAL A 51 16.77 18.40 -13.39
CA VAL A 51 15.97 17.46 -14.16
C VAL A 51 15.62 18.12 -15.49
N GLY A 52 16.13 17.56 -16.58
CA GLY A 52 15.82 18.06 -17.93
C GLY A 52 14.33 18.01 -18.21
N ALA A 53 13.78 19.11 -18.76
CA ALA A 53 12.40 19.13 -19.21
C ALA A 53 12.25 18.35 -20.51
N PHE A 54 11.21 17.51 -20.59
CA PHE A 54 10.78 16.93 -21.86
C PHE A 54 9.90 17.93 -22.61
N SER A 55 10.00 17.95 -23.94
CA SER A 55 9.05 18.71 -24.75
C SER A 55 7.67 18.05 -24.69
N SER A 56 6.62 18.85 -24.69
CA SER A 56 5.25 18.34 -24.84
C SER A 56 5.11 17.70 -26.23
N VAL A 57 4.70 16.43 -26.28
CA VAL A 57 4.32 15.79 -27.53
C VAL A 57 3.00 16.40 -28.00
N ARG A 58 2.94 16.85 -29.26
CA ARG A 58 1.72 17.39 -29.90
C ARG A 58 1.25 16.43 -30.98
N GLY A 59 -0.05 16.46 -31.29
CA GLY A 59 -0.64 15.64 -32.36
C GLY A 59 -0.95 14.19 -31.97
N VAL A 60 -1.07 13.91 -30.67
CA VAL A 60 -1.60 12.64 -30.16
C VAL A 60 -3.07 12.84 -29.83
N GLU A 61 -3.93 12.04 -30.46
CA GLU A 61 -5.35 11.97 -30.14
C GLU A 61 -5.58 10.69 -29.33
N LEU A 62 -6.27 10.81 -28.21
CA LEU A 62 -6.64 9.66 -27.39
C LEU A 62 -7.90 9.04 -27.96
N ASP A 63 -7.90 7.73 -28.13
CA ASP A 63 -9.02 6.99 -28.67
C ASP A 63 -9.75 6.15 -27.61
N ALA A 64 -10.73 5.36 -28.06
CA ALA A 64 -11.50 4.49 -27.17
C ALA A 64 -10.66 3.35 -26.56
N GLY A 65 -9.57 2.93 -27.22
CA GLY A 65 -8.63 1.97 -26.69
C GLY A 65 -7.82 2.55 -25.52
N ASP A 66 -7.39 3.81 -25.63
CA ASP A 66 -6.74 4.53 -24.54
C ASP A 66 -7.67 4.71 -23.34
N ALA A 67 -8.94 5.05 -23.58
CA ALA A 67 -9.94 5.16 -22.54
C ALA A 67 -10.16 3.82 -21.82
N ALA A 68 -10.28 2.72 -22.57
CA ALA A 68 -10.42 1.38 -22.00
C ALA A 68 -9.20 0.96 -21.18
N LEU A 69 -7.98 1.34 -21.61
CA LEU A 69 -6.76 1.13 -20.83
C LEU A 69 -6.78 1.97 -19.54
N GLY A 70 -7.21 3.23 -19.62
CA GLY A 70 -7.36 4.11 -18.46
C GLY A 70 -8.31 3.51 -17.42
N ASP A 71 -9.46 3.02 -17.85
CA ASP A 71 -10.46 2.36 -17.00
C ASP A 71 -9.91 1.07 -16.37
N ALA A 72 -9.16 0.27 -17.15
CA ALA A 72 -8.53 -0.95 -16.64
C ALA A 72 -7.38 -0.66 -15.65
N PHE A 73 -6.63 0.43 -15.87
CA PHE A 73 -5.52 0.85 -15.02
C PHE A 73 -5.99 1.39 -13.67
N ALA A 74 -7.06 2.20 -13.67
CA ALA A 74 -7.65 2.82 -12.49
C ALA A 74 -8.48 1.83 -11.66
N SER A 75 -7.85 0.74 -11.20
CA SER A 75 -8.50 -0.33 -10.42
C SER A 75 -8.98 0.11 -9.02
N GLY A 76 -8.63 1.33 -8.60
CA GLY A 76 -9.07 1.93 -7.35
C GLY A 76 -8.25 1.48 -6.16
N THR A 77 -8.93 1.19 -5.05
CA THR A 77 -8.29 0.90 -3.76
C THR A 77 -7.78 -0.54 -3.71
N VAL A 78 -6.52 -0.72 -3.31
CA VAL A 78 -5.93 -2.05 -3.08
C VAL A 78 -6.24 -2.47 -1.64
N PRO A 79 -6.90 -3.62 -1.40
CA PRO A 79 -7.48 -3.93 -0.08
C PRO A 79 -6.48 -3.97 1.08
N ILE A 80 -5.32 -4.63 0.92
CA ILE A 80 -4.37 -4.83 2.03
C ILE A 80 -3.71 -3.51 2.46
N PRO A 81 -3.05 -2.74 1.58
CA PRO A 81 -2.43 -1.47 1.98
C PRO A 81 -3.43 -0.47 2.55
N TRP A 82 -4.66 -0.47 2.04
CA TRP A 82 -5.69 0.43 2.52
C TRP A 82 -6.20 0.05 3.92
N GLN A 83 -6.35 -1.24 4.22
CA GLN A 83 -6.67 -1.68 5.58
C GLN A 83 -5.53 -1.38 6.55
N GLU A 84 -4.27 -1.56 6.12
CA GLU A 84 -3.10 -1.18 6.90
C GLU A 84 -3.11 0.33 7.21
N GLU A 85 -3.39 1.18 6.22
CA GLU A 85 -3.54 2.63 6.41
C GLU A 85 -4.62 2.97 7.45
N LEU A 86 -5.79 2.33 7.40
CA LEU A 86 -6.86 2.56 8.37
C LEU A 86 -6.46 2.19 9.80
N LEU A 87 -5.65 1.14 9.95
CA LEU A 87 -5.15 0.70 11.25
C LEU A 87 -4.03 1.63 11.76
N GLU A 88 -3.08 1.99 10.91
CA GLU A 88 -1.91 2.81 11.24
C GLU A 88 -2.28 4.27 11.56
N THR A 89 -3.27 4.82 10.87
CA THR A 89 -3.81 6.16 11.13
C THR A 89 -4.72 6.22 12.36
N GLY A 90 -5.12 5.05 12.90
CA GLY A 90 -6.07 4.95 14.00
C GLY A 90 -7.53 5.10 13.59
N LEU A 91 -7.83 5.38 12.31
CA LEU A 91 -9.19 5.62 11.83
C LEU A 91 -10.12 4.42 12.11
N PHE A 92 -9.60 3.20 11.98
CA PHE A 92 -10.37 2.00 12.34
C PHE A 92 -10.80 2.00 13.80
N GLN A 93 -9.94 2.42 14.73
CA GLN A 93 -10.29 2.47 16.16
C GLN A 93 -11.32 3.54 16.48
N GLU A 94 -11.34 4.63 15.72
CA GLU A 94 -12.30 5.71 15.89
C GLU A 94 -13.69 5.36 15.33
N LEU A 95 -13.75 4.60 14.23
CA LEU A 95 -14.99 4.28 13.52
C LEU A 95 -15.60 2.92 13.90
N ASP A 96 -14.77 1.93 14.25
CA ASP A 96 -15.22 0.58 14.64
C ASP A 96 -15.67 0.56 16.10
N VAL A 97 -16.76 1.28 16.40
CA VAL A 97 -17.28 1.43 17.75
C VAL A 97 -18.48 0.53 17.99
N TRP A 98 -18.47 -0.16 19.14
CA TRP A 98 -19.59 -0.96 19.60
C TRP A 98 -20.30 -0.32 20.79
N GLY A 99 -21.61 -0.50 20.87
CA GLY A 99 -22.38 -0.15 22.06
C GLY A 99 -22.10 -1.10 23.24
N PRO A 100 -22.82 -0.93 24.38
CA PRO A 100 -22.72 -1.83 25.52
C PRO A 100 -22.93 -3.31 25.13
N PRO A 101 -22.41 -4.27 25.93
CA PRO A 101 -22.59 -5.70 25.66
C PRO A 101 -24.05 -6.07 25.41
N GLY A 102 -24.30 -6.82 24.32
CA GLY A 102 -25.65 -7.23 23.91
C GLY A 102 -26.41 -6.19 23.08
N THR A 103 -25.79 -5.05 22.74
CA THR A 103 -26.35 -4.06 21.81
C THR A 103 -25.70 -4.15 20.44
N LEU A 104 -26.45 -3.79 19.39
CA LEU A 104 -25.93 -3.62 18.03
C LEU A 104 -25.75 -2.12 17.74
N PRO A 105 -24.67 -1.73 17.05
CA PRO A 105 -24.54 -0.42 16.44
C PRO A 105 -25.75 -0.09 15.54
N PRO A 106 -26.15 1.19 15.44
CA PRO A 106 -27.31 1.58 14.65
C PRO A 106 -27.27 1.17 13.17
N ASP A 107 -26.08 1.11 12.58
CA ASP A 107 -25.80 0.69 11.20
C ASP A 107 -25.89 -0.83 10.98
N LEU A 108 -25.87 -1.62 12.07
CA LEU A 108 -26.00 -3.07 12.04
C LEU A 108 -27.36 -3.57 12.58
N ASP A 109 -28.24 -2.67 13.02
CA ASP A 109 -29.59 -2.99 13.50
C ASP A 109 -30.53 -3.28 12.32
N PRO A 110 -30.98 -4.53 12.10
CA PRO A 110 -31.83 -4.90 10.96
C PRO A 110 -33.22 -4.27 10.98
N THR A 111 -33.64 -3.74 12.13
CA THR A 111 -34.96 -3.12 12.31
C THR A 111 -34.97 -1.64 11.96
N LYS A 112 -33.79 -1.02 11.82
CA LYS A 112 -33.65 0.38 11.41
C LYS A 112 -33.52 0.45 9.89
N ALA A 113 -34.29 1.36 9.29
CA ALA A 113 -34.09 1.70 7.88
C ALA A 113 -32.67 2.29 7.70
N PRO A 114 -31.98 2.00 6.59
CA PRO A 114 -30.65 2.56 6.34
C PRO A 114 -30.72 4.09 6.41
N ALA A 115 -30.01 4.66 7.37
CA ALA A 115 -29.85 6.10 7.48
C ALA A 115 -28.86 6.56 6.39
N GLY A 116 -29.36 6.75 5.17
CA GLY A 116 -28.59 7.25 4.03
C GLY A 116 -28.53 6.27 2.88
N GLY A 117 -29.04 6.68 1.73
CA GLY A 117 -29.03 5.88 0.50
C GLY A 117 -27.65 5.81 -0.14
N GLY A 118 -27.35 4.65 -0.73
CA GLY A 118 -26.28 4.50 -1.71
C GLY A 118 -25.18 3.55 -1.27
N ALA A 119 -25.12 2.40 -1.91
CA ALA A 119 -24.11 1.37 -1.70
C ALA A 119 -22.68 1.90 -1.92
N ARG A 120 -21.85 1.77 -0.88
CA ARG A 120 -20.41 1.39 -0.85
C ARG A 120 -19.92 1.66 0.58
N SER A 121 -18.96 0.85 1.06
CA SER A 121 -18.28 1.05 2.35
C SER A 121 -17.95 2.53 2.55
N ALA A 122 -18.45 3.13 3.63
CA ALA A 122 -18.34 4.57 3.94
C ALA A 122 -16.89 5.07 3.91
N THR A 123 -15.97 4.17 4.15
CA THR A 123 -14.53 4.37 4.13
C THR A 123 -13.97 4.78 2.75
N CYS A 124 -14.69 4.54 1.65
CA CYS A 124 -14.29 4.96 0.29
C CYS A 124 -14.93 6.30 -0.14
N GLY A 125 -15.78 6.92 0.70
CA GLY A 125 -16.47 8.18 0.41
C GLY A 125 -15.96 9.39 1.21
N VAL A 126 -14.91 9.22 2.00
CA VAL A 126 -14.28 10.29 2.81
C VAL A 126 -13.11 10.96 2.07
N LEU A 127 -12.74 10.47 0.88
CA LEU A 127 -11.75 11.06 -0.03
C LEU A 127 -12.37 11.24 -1.42
#